data_AF-H2YU16-F1
#
_entry.id   AF-H2YU16-F1
#
_cell.length_a   1.000
_cell.length_b   1.000
_cell.length_c   1.000
_cell.angle_alpha   90.00
_cell.angle_beta   90.00
_cell.angle_gamma   90.00
#
_symmetry.space_group_name_H-M   'P 1'
#
loop_
_entity.id
_entity.type
_entity.pdbx_description
1 polymer ?
#
loop_
_entity_poly.entity_id
_entity_poly.type
_entity_poly.pdbx_seq_one_letter_code
_entity_poly.pdbx_strand_id
1 'polypeptide(L)'
;MPGSSKRIQVSTPRNMKLVKEYLLQSTSLGSTIIGVIPDTKDPLSPGDVPEDIHRTGTAAIVVQVTGTNWPKPHYTMLTHGLCRFNVDQIIRDTPY
;
A
#
# COMPACT_ATOMS: atom_id res chain seq x y z
N MET A 1 9.77 10.53 -2.11
CA MET A 1 9.54 9.43 -3.07
C MET A 1 10.46 9.71 -4.27
N PRO A 2 10.69 8.73 -5.16
CA PRO A 2 11.95 7.96 -5.29
C PRO A 2 13.16 8.39 -4.44
N GLY A 3 14.01 7.44 -4.04
CA GLY A 3 15.25 7.67 -3.28
C GLY A 3 15.05 8.11 -1.81
N SER A 4 13.81 8.32 -1.36
CA SER A 4 13.51 8.71 0.02
C SER A 4 12.75 7.62 0.75
N SER A 5 12.93 7.56 2.07
CA SER A 5 12.10 6.73 2.95
C SER A 5 10.91 7.50 3.51
N LYS A 6 9.72 6.89 3.55
CA LYS A 6 8.50 7.46 4.14
C LYS A 6 7.79 6.45 5.04
N ARG A 7 7.27 6.95 6.16
CA ARG A 7 6.33 6.21 7.01
C ARG A 7 4.92 6.46 6.52
N ILE A 8 4.17 5.39 6.25
CA ILE A 8 2.79 5.42 5.78
C ILE A 8 1.95 4.72 6.83
N GLN A 9 0.99 5.45 7.43
CA GLN A 9 -0.04 4.84 8.26
C GLN A 9 -1.09 4.19 7.35
N VAL A 10 -1.46 2.96 7.69
CA VAL A 10 -2.47 2.19 6.99
C VAL A 10 -3.53 1.82 8.02
N SER A 11 -4.75 2.29 7.78
CA SER A 11 -5.89 2.13 8.69
C SER A 11 -7.16 1.69 7.99
N THR A 12 -7.22 1.75 6.67
CA THR A 12 -8.42 1.36 5.92
C THR A 12 -8.53 -0.16 5.83
N PRO A 13 -9.74 -0.75 5.94
CA PRO A 13 -9.89 -2.20 5.99
C PRO A 13 -9.26 -2.94 4.81
N ARG A 14 -9.37 -2.39 3.59
CA ARG A 14 -8.81 -2.94 2.35
C ARG A 14 -7.27 -3.03 2.44
N ASN A 15 -6.61 -1.92 2.72
CA ASN A 15 -5.16 -1.88 2.81
C ASN A 15 -4.64 -2.65 4.05
N MET A 16 -5.45 -2.75 5.11
CA MET A 16 -5.14 -3.60 6.27
C MET A 16 -5.12 -5.08 5.95
N LYS A 17 -6.00 -5.52 5.06
CA LYS A 17 -6.01 -6.90 4.57
C LYS A 17 -4.74 -7.21 3.78
N LEU A 18 -4.32 -6.31 2.88
CA LEU A 18 -3.05 -6.42 2.15
C LEU A 18 -1.86 -6.57 3.11
N VAL A 19 -1.78 -5.72 4.14
CA VAL A 19 -0.69 -5.79 5.12
C VAL A 19 -0.69 -7.14 5.85
N LYS A 20 -1.86 -7.57 6.34
CA LYS A 20 -1.98 -8.80 7.13
C LYS A 20 -1.73 -10.06 6.33
N GLU A 21 -2.28 -10.14 5.12
CA GLU A 21 -2.25 -11.35 4.29
C GLU A 21 -0.95 -11.45 3.49
N TYR A 22 -0.33 -10.34 3.11
CA TYR A 22 0.81 -10.36 2.20
C TYR A 22 2.12 -9.90 2.86
N LEU A 23 2.11 -8.75 3.54
CA LEU A 23 3.35 -8.15 4.04
C LEU A 23 3.84 -8.77 5.36
N LEU A 24 2.94 -9.27 6.20
CA LEU A 24 3.32 -9.94 7.46
C LEU A 24 3.53 -11.44 7.28
N GLN A 25 2.93 -12.05 6.26
CA GLN A 25 3.07 -13.49 5.98
C GLN A 25 4.32 -13.82 5.17
N SER A 26 4.98 -12.83 4.55
CA SER A 26 6.23 -13.08 3.82
C SER A 26 7.32 -13.50 4.81
N THR A 27 7.53 -14.80 4.94
CA THR A 27 8.50 -15.45 5.85
C THR A 27 9.96 -15.24 5.46
N SER A 28 10.22 -14.60 4.32
CA SER A 28 11.55 -14.21 3.90
C SER A 28 11.75 -12.72 4.11
N LEU A 29 12.95 -12.33 4.54
CA LEU A 29 13.49 -10.95 4.54
C LEU A 29 13.51 -10.28 3.14
N GLY A 30 12.85 -10.89 2.14
CA GLY A 30 12.58 -10.33 0.83
C GLY A 30 11.65 -9.13 0.98
N SER A 31 12.26 -7.97 0.85
CA SER A 31 11.60 -6.68 0.87
C SER A 31 10.56 -6.59 -0.25
N THR A 32 9.26 -6.54 0.11
CA THR A 32 8.16 -6.55 -0.85
C THR A 32 8.08 -5.21 -1.59
N ILE A 33 7.97 -5.24 -2.92
CA ILE A 33 7.73 -4.04 -3.72
C ILE A 33 6.22 -3.81 -3.81
N ILE A 34 5.78 -2.59 -3.47
CA ILE A 34 4.40 -2.12 -3.55
C ILE A 34 4.30 -0.88 -4.43
N GLY A 35 3.15 -0.66 -5.03
CA GLY A 35 2.80 0.62 -5.66
C GLY A 35 2.15 1.54 -4.63
N VAL A 36 2.66 2.76 -4.48
CA VAL A 36 2.04 3.81 -3.66
C VAL A 36 1.52 4.91 -4.58
N ILE A 37 0.20 5.10 -4.59
CA ILE A 37 -0.47 6.15 -5.35
C ILE A 37 -0.98 7.19 -4.34
N PRO A 38 -0.57 8.47 -4.43
CA PRO A 38 -1.00 9.50 -3.50
C PRO A 38 -2.47 9.85 -3.69
N ASP A 39 -3.07 10.45 -2.66
CA ASP A 39 -4.39 11.12 -2.67
C ASP A 39 -5.54 10.29 -3.27
N THR A 40 -5.40 8.97 -3.28
CA THR A 40 -6.41 8.03 -3.76
C THR A 40 -7.29 7.61 -2.59
N LYS A 41 -8.60 7.70 -2.77
CA LYS A 41 -9.58 7.19 -1.80
C LYS A 41 -9.85 5.72 -2.09
N ASP A 42 -10.03 4.93 -1.03
CA ASP A 42 -10.53 3.57 -1.20
C ASP A 42 -11.94 3.64 -1.84
N PRO A 43 -12.25 2.74 -2.78
CA PRO A 43 -13.57 2.71 -3.40
C PRO A 43 -14.64 2.32 -2.37
N LEU A 44 -15.85 2.82 -2.60
CA LEU A 44 -16.99 2.61 -1.70
C LEU A 44 -17.53 1.17 -1.77
N SER A 45 -17.42 0.51 -2.93
CA SER A 45 -17.87 -0.86 -3.14
C SER A 45 -16.72 -1.77 -3.60
N PRO A 46 -16.73 -3.06 -3.22
CA PRO A 46 -15.82 -4.06 -3.78
C PRO A 46 -16.14 -4.26 -5.27
N GLY A 47 -15.12 -4.18 -6.15
CA GLY A 47 -15.30 -4.21 -7.61
C GLY A 47 -15.17 -2.83 -8.28
N ASP A 48 -15.33 -1.75 -7.51
CA ASP A 48 -15.20 -0.40 -8.05
C ASP A 48 -13.72 -0.01 -8.16
N VAL A 49 -13.33 0.48 -9.33
CA VAL A 49 -12.07 1.20 -9.51
C VAL A 49 -12.26 2.61 -8.93
N PRO A 50 -11.40 3.11 -8.04
CA PRO A 50 -11.52 4.48 -7.56
C PRO A 50 -11.64 5.48 -8.72
N GLU A 51 -12.67 6.32 -8.70
CA GLU A 51 -13.00 7.21 -9.83
C GLU A 51 -11.91 8.27 -10.10
N ASP A 52 -11.00 8.51 -9.13
CA ASP A 52 -9.94 9.52 -9.19
C ASP A 52 -8.56 8.96 -8.82
N ILE A 53 -8.13 7.85 -9.44
CA ILE A 53 -6.75 7.38 -9.24
C ILE A 53 -5.78 8.33 -9.94
N HIS A 54 -4.84 8.88 -9.17
CA HIS A 54 -3.71 9.58 -9.74
C HIS A 54 -2.96 8.67 -10.71
N ARG A 55 -2.82 9.11 -11.97
CA ARG A 55 -2.13 8.34 -13.00
C ARG A 55 -0.67 8.05 -12.68
N THR A 56 -0.02 8.80 -11.78
CA THR A 56 1.38 8.60 -11.43
C THR A 56 1.53 8.15 -9.98
N GLY A 57 2.13 6.97 -9.79
CA GLY A 57 2.49 6.42 -8.49
C GLY A 57 4.01 6.30 -8.29
N THR A 58 4.40 5.81 -7.12
CA THR A 58 5.79 5.45 -6.80
C THR A 58 5.87 3.98 -6.43
N ALA A 59 6.68 3.21 -7.15
CA ALA A 59 7.06 1.88 -6.73
C ALA A 59 7.99 2.02 -5.52
N ALA A 60 7.67 1.33 -4.43
CA ALA A 60 8.40 1.45 -3.19
C ALA A 60 8.62 0.08 -2.58
N ILE A 61 9.76 -0.07 -1.92
CA ILE A 61 10.10 -1.27 -1.19
C ILE A 61 9.66 -1.13 0.27
N VAL A 62 8.97 -2.14 0.80
CA VAL A 62 8.57 -2.18 2.21
C VAL A 62 9.73 -2.70 3.02
N VAL A 63 10.27 -1.84 3.89
CA VAL A 63 11.45 -2.12 4.71
C VAL A 63 11.04 -2.64 6.09
N GLN A 64 9.96 -2.10 6.65
CA GLN A 64 9.47 -2.46 7.97
C GLN A 64 7.95 -2.28 8.03
N VAL A 65 7.29 -3.15 8.77
CA VAL A 65 5.88 -3.03 9.11
C VAL A 65 5.75 -3.15 10.62
N THR A 66 5.08 -2.17 11.25
CA THR A 66 4.77 -2.17 12.68
C THR A 66 3.27 -2.05 12.85
N GLY A 67 2.65 -2.91 13.66
CA GLY A 67 1.23 -2.84 13.99
C GLY A 67 0.99 -2.34 15.42
N THR A 68 -0.11 -1.63 15.65
CA THR A 68 -0.63 -1.34 16.99
C THR A 68 -2.14 -1.48 17.02
N ASN A 69 -2.68 -1.95 18.15
CA ASN A 69 -4.11 -2.09 18.38
C ASN A 69 -4.74 -0.93 19.17
N TRP A 70 -3.96 0.10 19.50
CA TRP A 70 -4.38 1.18 20.40
C TRP A 70 -4.21 2.56 19.74
N PRO A 71 -5.17 3.51 19.85
CA PRO A 71 -6.55 3.35 20.34
C PRO A 71 -7.49 2.69 19.30
N LYS A 72 -7.05 2.61 18.04
CA LYS A 72 -7.69 1.84 16.95
C LYS A 72 -6.61 1.03 16.21
N PRO A 73 -6.92 -0.18 15.72
CA PRO A 73 -5.98 -0.99 14.94
C PRO A 73 -5.48 -0.25 13.71
N HIS A 74 -4.16 -0.15 13.57
CA HIS A 74 -3.52 0.34 12.35
C HIS A 74 -2.11 -0.22 12.23
N TYR A 75 -1.56 -0.16 11.02
CA TYR A 75 -0.15 -0.44 10.79
C TYR A 75 0.57 0.81 10.30
N THR A 76 1.87 0.84 10.54
CA THR A 76 2.79 1.81 9.97
C THR A 76 3.80 1.05 9.14
N MET A 77 3.89 1.39 7.85
CA MET A 77 4.88 0.84 6.93
C MET A 77 6.00 1.85 6.73
N LEU A 78 7.25 1.43 6.92
CA LEU A 78 8.41 2.16 6.42
C LEU A 78 8.67 1.71 4.98
N THR A 79 8.56 2.64 4.05
CA THR A 79 8.76 2.39 2.62
C THR A 79 9.94 3.19 2.10
N HIS A 80 10.69 2.65 1.14
CA HIS A 80 11.71 3.39 0.41
C HIS A 80 11.33 3.46 -1.07
N GLY A 81 11.21 4.66 -1.62
CA GLY A 81 10.78 4.84 -3.01
C GLY A 81 11.86 4.44 -3.99
N LEU A 82 11.51 3.64 -5.00
CA LEU A 82 12.43 3.16 -6.03
C LEU A 82 12.33 4.01 -7.31
N CYS A 83 11.15 4.05 -7.92
CA CYS A 83 10.92 4.76 -9.17
C CYS A 83 9.46 5.22 -9.28
N ARG A 84 9.17 6.11 -10.23
CA ARG A 84 7.80 6.49 -10.58
C ARG A 84 7.26 5.53 -11.63
N PHE A 85 5.97 5.25 -11.58
CA PHE A 85 5.25 4.52 -12.62
C PHE A 85 3.97 5.27 -12.98
N ASN A 86 3.45 5.00 -14.17
CA ASN A 86 2.10 5.42 -14.54
C ASN A 86 1.15 4.23 -14.49
N VAL A 87 -0.05 4.45 -13.93
CA VAL A 87 -1.16 3.51 -13.93
C VAL A 87 -1.81 3.58 -15.31
N ASP A 88 -1.75 2.48 -16.04
CA ASP A 88 -2.47 2.30 -17.29
C ASP A 88 -3.85 1.69 -17.02
N GLN A 89 -3.87 0.52 -16.37
CA GLN A 89 -5.10 -0.19 -16.01
C GLN A 89 -4.92 -0.98 -14.71
N ILE A 90 -6.00 -1.11 -13.93
CA ILE A 90 -6.08 -2.06 -12.81
C ILE A 90 -6.63 -3.38 -13.33
N ILE A 91 -5.81 -4.43 -13.25
CA ILE A 91 -6.15 -5.78 -13.73
C ILE A 91 -6.83 -6.64 -12.66
N ARG A 92 -6.64 -6.32 -11.37
CA ARG A 92 -7.19 -7.06 -10.24
C ARG A 92 -7.28 -6.14 -9.02
N ASP A 93 -8.47 -6.05 -8.46
CA ASP A 93 -8.80 -5.22 -7.30
C ASP A 93 -9.21 -6.04 -6.06
N THR A 94 -9.36 -7.36 -6.24
CA THR A 94 -9.80 -8.31 -5.24
C THR A 94 -8.69 -9.35 -5.01
N PRO A 95 -8.27 -9.61 -3.77
CA PRO A 95 -8.92 -9.24 -2.50
C PRO A 95 -8.61 -7.84 -1.93
N TYR A 96 -7.73 -7.06 -2.57
CA TYR A 96 -7.31 -5.72 -2.18
C TYR A 96 -6.68 -4.99 -3.36
#